data_AF-A0A9E5TMK6-F1
#
_entry.id   AF-A0A9E5TMK6-F1
#
_cell.length_a   1.000
_cell.length_b   1.000
_cell.length_c   1.000
_cell.angle_alpha   90.00
_cell.angle_beta   90.00
_cell.angle_gamma   90.00
#
_symmetry.space_group_name_H-M   'P 1'
#
loop_
_entity.id
_entity.type
_entity.pdbx_description
1 polymer ?
#
loop_
_entity_poly.entity_id
_entity_poly.type
_entity_poly.pdbx_seq_one_letter_code
_entity_poly.pdbx_strand_id
1 'polypeptide(L)'
;MRFSTDREEPGPSHWIIIDPRPPGYIGQEIVDLSPGAIELRHIARQLRTFAEQRANWIDIAEIERDWNRWPGDRPDHIRDLSFGVRLIYGVDFDAETEIFEGKPVRHLAVHGTKRPTPATVGEIATYFWGRRAAQMRIAQSGLAHVVVGMDWEQLDPRQLMRLL
;
A
#
# COMPACT_ATOMS: atom_id res chain seq x y z
N MET A 1 -1.62 1.28 22.87
CA MET A 1 -0.19 1.68 22.84
C MET A 1 -0.13 2.88 21.91
N ARG A 2 0.10 4.09 22.43
CA ARG A 2 0.31 5.30 21.61
C ARG A 2 1.77 5.28 21.20
N PHE A 3 2.05 5.11 19.91
CA PHE A 3 3.40 5.28 19.38
C PHE A 3 3.46 6.66 18.73
N SER A 4 4.23 7.54 19.36
CA SER A 4 4.76 8.74 18.74
C SER A 4 5.74 8.29 17.66
N THR A 5 5.39 8.48 16.40
CA THR A 5 6.33 8.39 15.28
C THR A 5 7.18 9.65 15.30
N ASP A 6 8.25 9.65 16.10
CA ASP A 6 9.32 10.61 15.90
C ASP A 6 9.73 10.51 14.43
N ARG A 7 9.51 11.61 13.71
CA ARG A 7 9.58 11.71 12.26
C ARG A 7 10.93 11.22 11.75
N GLU A 8 10.90 10.22 10.87
CA GLU A 8 12.01 9.97 9.96
C GLU A 8 12.11 11.16 9.01
N GLU A 9 13.28 11.80 8.95
CA GLU A 9 13.59 12.70 7.83
C GLU A 9 13.35 11.96 6.51
N PRO A 10 12.98 12.66 5.42
CA PRO A 10 12.82 12.06 4.10
C PRO A 10 14.18 11.57 3.55
N GLY A 11 14.65 10.45 4.07
CA GLY A 11 15.83 9.71 3.63
C GLY A 11 15.55 8.97 2.31
N PRO A 12 16.60 8.54 1.60
CA PRO A 12 16.68 8.56 0.13
C PRO A 12 15.62 7.71 -0.60
N SER A 13 14.65 8.40 -1.20
CA SER A 13 14.07 8.38 -2.57
C SER A 13 14.11 7.14 -3.50
N HIS A 14 14.55 5.96 -3.07
CA HIS A 14 14.61 4.80 -3.97
C HIS A 14 13.30 4.04 -3.96
N TRP A 15 12.40 4.45 -4.86
CA TRP A 15 11.22 3.68 -5.21
C TRP A 15 11.60 2.61 -6.21
N ILE A 16 11.25 1.37 -5.90
CA ILE A 16 11.48 0.24 -6.79
C ILE A 16 10.19 -0.01 -7.54
N ILE A 17 10.27 -0.13 -8.87
CA ILE A 17 9.17 -0.65 -9.67
C ILE A 17 9.12 -2.16 -9.42
N ILE A 18 8.05 -2.60 -8.78
CA ILE A 18 7.73 -4.03 -8.73
C ILE A 18 7.06 -4.34 -10.06
N ASP A 19 7.80 -4.97 -10.97
CA ASP A 19 7.23 -5.60 -12.16
C ASP A 19 7.07 -7.11 -11.86
N PRO A 20 5.85 -7.59 -11.61
CA PRO A 20 5.61 -9.00 -11.28
C PRO A 20 5.74 -9.94 -12.49
N ARG A 21 6.42 -9.55 -13.58
CA ARG A 21 6.76 -10.43 -14.71
C ARG A 21 8.07 -11.20 -14.44
N PRO A 22 8.08 -12.54 -14.45
CA PRO A 22 9.23 -13.31 -14.88
C PRO A 22 9.22 -13.46 -16.42
N PRO A 23 10.38 -13.67 -17.07
CA PRO A 23 10.43 -13.90 -18.50
C PRO A 23 9.76 -15.23 -18.84
N GLY A 24 8.74 -15.16 -19.70
CA GLY A 24 8.30 -16.26 -20.56
C GLY A 24 7.96 -17.58 -19.88
N TYR A 25 6.89 -17.65 -19.08
CA TYR A 25 6.08 -18.86 -18.97
C TYR A 25 4.61 -18.45 -18.82
N ILE A 26 3.75 -19.02 -19.67
CA ILE A 26 2.30 -19.03 -19.51
C ILE A 26 2.03 -19.89 -18.27
N GLY A 27 2.17 -19.32 -17.09
CA GLY A 27 1.89 -20.01 -15.83
C GLY A 27 0.39 -20.02 -15.61
N GLN A 28 -0.24 -21.19 -15.71
CA GLN A 28 -1.46 -21.45 -14.95
C GLN A 28 -1.27 -20.89 -13.55
N GLU A 29 -2.21 -20.08 -13.04
CA GLU A 29 -2.19 -19.64 -11.65
C GLU A 29 -2.15 -20.90 -10.78
N ILE A 30 -0.98 -21.24 -10.24
CA ILE A 30 -0.92 -22.17 -9.11
C ILE A 30 -1.55 -21.39 -7.97
N VAL A 31 -2.80 -21.73 -7.70
CA VAL A 31 -3.54 -21.14 -6.60
C VAL A 31 -2.93 -21.70 -5.32
N ASP A 32 -2.16 -20.88 -4.59
CA ASP A 32 -1.70 -21.29 -3.26
C ASP A 32 -2.93 -21.47 -2.35
N LEU A 33 -3.10 -22.68 -1.83
CA LEU A 33 -4.18 -23.05 -0.92
C LEU A 33 -3.70 -23.15 0.54
N SER A 34 -2.50 -22.64 0.83
CA SER A 34 -2.02 -22.51 2.19
C SER A 34 -3.01 -21.67 3.02
N PRO A 35 -3.19 -21.97 4.32
CA PRO A 35 -4.06 -21.19 5.20
C PRO A 35 -3.74 -19.68 5.17
N GLY A 36 -2.45 -19.32 5.12
CA GLY A 36 -2.00 -17.94 5.01
C GLY A 36 -2.42 -17.27 3.70
N ALA A 37 -2.30 -17.94 2.54
CA ALA A 37 -2.75 -17.40 1.26
C ALA A 37 -4.27 -17.31 1.14
N ILE A 38 -5.03 -18.21 1.79
CA ILE A 38 -6.49 -18.12 1.88
C ILE A 38 -6.90 -16.90 2.72
N GLU A 39 -6.29 -16.73 3.91
CA GLU A 39 -6.52 -15.57 4.77
C GLU A 39 -6.20 -14.27 4.05
N LEU A 40 -5.02 -14.20 3.41
CA LEU A 40 -4.57 -13.01 2.70
C LEU A 40 -5.52 -12.64 1.55
N ARG A 41 -6.01 -13.60 0.76
CA ARG A 41 -7.04 -13.34 -0.26
C ARG A 41 -8.33 -12.80 0.32
N HIS A 42 -8.78 -13.38 1.43
CA HIS A 42 -10.00 -12.94 2.09
C HIS A 42 -9.87 -11.49 2.55
N ILE A 43 -8.77 -11.16 3.24
CA ILE A 43 -8.47 -9.84 3.75
C ILE A 43 -8.26 -8.82 2.64
N ALA A 44 -7.49 -9.16 1.59
CA ALA A 44 -7.28 -8.28 0.44
C ALA A 44 -8.62 -7.95 -0.24
N ARG A 45 -9.50 -8.94 -0.42
CA ARG A 45 -10.85 -8.70 -0.97
C ARG A 45 -11.67 -7.77 -0.08
N GLN A 46 -11.70 -8.01 1.24
CA GLN A 46 -12.44 -7.15 2.18
C GLN A 46 -11.96 -5.70 2.13
N LEU A 47 -10.65 -5.49 2.27
CA LEU A 47 -10.03 -4.17 2.26
C LEU A 47 -10.29 -3.45 0.94
N ARG A 48 -10.18 -4.15 -0.20
CA ARG A 48 -10.47 -3.57 -1.51
C ARG A 48 -11.94 -3.20 -1.68
N THR A 49 -12.84 -4.13 -1.37
CA THR A 49 -14.29 -3.88 -1.47
C THR A 49 -14.71 -2.68 -0.63
N PHE A 50 -14.07 -2.45 0.51
CA PHE A 50 -14.32 -1.29 1.35
C PHE A 50 -13.67 -0.02 0.78
N ALA A 51 -12.34 0.02 0.64
CA ALA A 51 -11.59 1.24 0.35
C ALA A 51 -11.79 1.75 -1.09
N GLU A 52 -12.16 0.89 -2.05
CA GLU A 52 -12.39 1.33 -3.44
C GLU A 52 -13.74 2.07 -3.61
N GLN A 53 -14.63 2.05 -2.62
CA GLN A 53 -15.86 2.85 -2.65
C GLN A 53 -15.53 4.33 -2.42
N ARG A 54 -16.02 5.21 -3.30
CA ARG A 54 -15.72 6.65 -3.26
C ARG A 54 -16.01 7.31 -1.90
N ALA A 55 -17.02 6.86 -1.19
CA ALA A 55 -17.36 7.36 0.15
C ALA A 55 -16.29 7.07 1.22
N ASN A 56 -15.40 6.11 0.96
CA ASN A 56 -14.34 5.68 1.87
C ASN A 56 -12.95 6.15 1.40
N TRP A 57 -12.88 6.91 0.30
CA TRP A 57 -11.61 7.49 -0.13
C TRP A 57 -11.13 8.48 0.91
N ILE A 58 -9.80 8.56 1.06
CA ILE A 58 -9.18 9.39 2.08
C ILE A 58 -8.66 10.65 1.40
N ASP A 59 -9.15 11.79 1.86
CA ASP A 59 -8.66 13.09 1.42
C ASP A 59 -7.29 13.35 2.06
N ILE A 60 -6.27 13.55 1.24
CA ILE A 60 -4.90 13.80 1.70
C ILE A 60 -4.81 15.08 2.52
N ALA A 61 -5.69 16.06 2.29
CA ALA A 61 -5.75 17.25 3.11
C ALA A 61 -6.11 16.94 4.58
N GLU A 62 -6.80 15.83 4.86
CA GLU A 62 -7.04 15.37 6.23
C GLU A 62 -5.75 14.89 6.92
N ILE A 63 -4.80 14.34 6.14
CA ILE A 63 -3.48 13.89 6.62
C ILE A 63 -2.61 15.10 6.95
N GLU A 64 -2.60 16.10 6.07
CA GLU A 64 -1.82 17.33 6.27
C GLU A 64 -2.32 18.16 7.47
N ARG A 65 -3.58 17.98 7.87
CA ARG A 65 -4.16 18.64 9.05
C ARG A 65 -3.83 17.94 10.37
N ASP A 66 -3.49 16.65 10.33
CA ASP A 66 -3.09 15.86 11.50
C ASP A 66 -1.92 14.94 11.15
N TRP A 67 -0.72 15.51 11.15
CA TRP A 67 0.54 14.83 10.77
C TRP A 67 0.91 13.61 11.62
N ASN A 68 0.21 13.38 12.75
CA ASN A 68 0.39 12.20 13.60
C ASN A 68 -0.58 11.07 13.24
N ARG A 69 -1.45 11.28 12.25
CA ARG A 69 -2.52 10.37 11.87
C ARG A 69 -2.37 10.03 10.40
N TRP A 70 -1.98 8.79 10.13
CA TRP A 70 -1.94 8.28 8.77
C TRP A 70 -3.39 7.98 8.33
N PRO A 71 -3.80 8.16 7.05
CA PRO A 71 -5.09 7.71 6.50
C PRO A 71 -5.48 6.31 6.94
N GLY A 72 -4.44 5.48 6.96
CA GLY A 72 -4.46 4.09 7.31
C GLY A 72 -4.71 3.79 8.76
N ASP A 73 -4.76 4.78 9.67
CA ASP A 73 -5.07 4.57 11.09
C ASP A 73 -6.58 4.43 11.37
N ARG A 74 -7.41 4.53 10.34
CA ARG A 74 -8.84 4.21 10.42
C ARG A 74 -9.00 2.69 10.56
N PRO A 75 -9.70 2.17 11.59
CA PRO A 75 -9.83 0.73 11.83
C PRO A 75 -10.33 -0.07 10.62
N ASP A 76 -11.18 0.54 9.79
CA ASP A 76 -11.78 -0.13 8.63
C ASP A 76 -10.77 -0.41 7.50
N HIS A 77 -9.68 0.36 7.42
CA HIS A 77 -8.61 0.21 6.44
C HIS A 77 -7.48 -0.72 6.90
N ILE A 78 -7.53 -1.22 8.14
CA ILE A 78 -6.47 -2.03 8.75
C ILE A 78 -6.93 -3.46 8.93
N ARG A 79 -6.10 -4.43 8.55
CA ARG A 79 -6.29 -5.83 8.93
C ARG A 79 -4.98 -6.43 9.43
N ASP A 80 -5.06 -7.07 10.59
CA ASP A 80 -3.98 -7.88 11.15
C ASP A 80 -4.17 -9.33 10.70
N LEU A 81 -3.15 -9.91 10.08
CA LEU A 81 -3.08 -11.32 9.70
C LEU A 81 -2.58 -12.15 10.87
N SER A 82 -3.08 -13.38 10.97
CA SER A 82 -2.75 -14.33 12.04
C SER A 82 -1.25 -14.61 12.20
N PHE A 83 -0.46 -14.41 11.15
CA PHE A 83 0.99 -14.65 11.12
C PHE A 83 1.84 -13.39 11.33
N GLY A 84 1.27 -12.36 11.98
CA GLY A 84 2.03 -11.20 12.47
C GLY A 84 2.36 -10.18 11.38
N VAL A 85 1.50 -10.08 10.37
CA VAL A 85 1.57 -9.06 9.31
C VAL A 85 0.33 -8.19 9.40
N ARG A 86 0.52 -6.89 9.48
CA ARG A 86 -0.51 -5.86 9.36
C ARG A 86 -0.54 -5.33 7.95
N LEU A 87 -1.73 -5.27 7.38
CA LEU A 87 -2.03 -4.66 6.10
C LEU A 87 -2.89 -3.43 6.29
N ILE A 88 -2.55 -2.40 5.54
CA ILE A 88 -3.27 -1.14 5.55
C ILE A 88 -3.51 -0.76 4.10
N TYR A 89 -4.77 -0.55 3.72
CA TYR A 89 -5.13 -0.30 2.31
C TYR A 89 -6.13 0.84 2.19
N GLY A 90 -5.82 1.81 1.35
CA GLY A 90 -6.62 3.00 1.11
C GLY A 90 -6.61 3.45 -0.35
N VAL A 91 -7.57 4.30 -0.69
CA VAL A 91 -7.52 5.12 -1.90
C VAL A 91 -7.37 6.55 -1.44
N ASP A 92 -6.18 7.09 -1.64
CA ASP A 92 -5.83 8.46 -1.31
C ASP A 92 -6.26 9.34 -2.49
N PHE A 93 -6.95 10.43 -2.23
CA PHE A 93 -7.29 11.42 -3.24
C PHE A 93 -7.07 12.81 -2.69
N ASP A 94 -6.94 13.76 -3.60
CA ASP A 94 -6.73 15.14 -3.23
C ASP A 94 -7.56 16.03 -4.14
N ALA A 95 -8.54 16.71 -3.56
CA ALA A 95 -9.38 17.64 -4.30
C ALA A 95 -8.83 19.07 -4.31
N GLU A 96 -7.90 19.42 -3.40
CA GLU A 96 -7.53 20.81 -3.11
C GLU A 96 -6.06 21.13 -3.44
N THR A 97 -5.13 20.19 -3.24
CA THR A 97 -3.68 20.42 -3.32
C THR A 97 -3.03 19.93 -4.63
N GLU A 98 -3.83 19.40 -5.57
CA GLU A 98 -3.41 18.85 -6.87
C GLU A 98 -2.22 17.87 -6.81
N ILE A 99 -1.97 17.21 -5.66
CA ILE A 99 -0.78 16.37 -5.43
C ILE A 99 -0.66 15.32 -6.53
N PHE A 100 -1.77 14.69 -6.92
CA PHE A 100 -1.83 13.72 -8.01
C PHE A 100 -2.58 14.23 -9.23
N GLU A 101 -2.55 15.54 -9.49
CA GLU A 101 -3.37 16.16 -10.55
C GLU A 101 -4.88 15.90 -10.33
N GLY A 102 -5.29 15.79 -9.05
CA GLY A 102 -6.66 15.42 -8.67
C GLY A 102 -7.02 13.94 -8.86
N LYS A 103 -6.06 13.09 -9.23
CA LYS A 103 -6.30 11.66 -9.47
C LYS A 103 -6.18 10.85 -8.18
N PRO A 104 -7.11 9.93 -7.92
CA PRO A 104 -7.02 9.00 -6.80
C PRO A 104 -5.89 7.97 -7.00
N VAL A 105 -5.25 7.59 -5.90
CA VAL A 105 -4.11 6.67 -5.85
C VAL A 105 -4.42 5.53 -4.88
N ARG A 106 -4.11 4.30 -5.26
CA ARG A 106 -4.17 3.15 -4.35
C ARG A 106 -2.90 3.10 -3.52
N HIS A 107 -3.06 2.95 -2.21
CA HIS A 107 -1.96 2.86 -1.27
C HIS A 107 -2.12 1.60 -0.42
N LEU A 108 -1.11 0.74 -0.46
CA LEU A 108 -0.97 -0.43 0.40
C LEU A 108 0.25 -0.20 1.29
N ALA A 109 0.09 -0.29 2.61
CA ALA A 109 1.23 -0.50 3.50
C ALA A 109 1.21 -1.87 4.17
N VAL A 110 2.41 -2.39 4.32
CA VAL A 110 2.70 -3.69 4.92
C VAL A 110 3.66 -3.48 6.07
N HIS A 111 3.28 -3.98 7.24
CA HIS A 111 4.13 -3.99 8.43
C HIS A 111 4.13 -5.39 9.03
N GLY A 112 5.30 -5.95 9.31
CA GLY A 112 5.42 -7.26 9.94
C GLY A 112 6.15 -7.21 11.27
N THR A 113 6.07 -8.28 12.05
CA THR A 113 6.93 -8.48 13.25
C THR A 113 8.42 -8.44 12.93
N LYS A 114 8.78 -8.69 11.67
CA LYS A 114 10.11 -8.44 11.09
C LYS A 114 9.96 -7.46 9.95
N ARG A 115 11.02 -6.68 9.68
CA ARG A 115 11.08 -5.80 8.51
C ARG A 115 10.78 -6.62 7.24
N PRO A 116 9.72 -6.28 6.48
CA PRO A 116 9.34 -7.04 5.30
C PRO A 116 10.40 -6.84 4.20
N THR A 117 10.60 -7.87 3.38
CA THR A 117 11.52 -7.80 2.22
C THR A 117 10.78 -7.32 0.98
N PRO A 118 11.48 -6.75 -0.02
CA PRO A 118 10.88 -6.41 -1.31
C PRO A 118 10.07 -7.55 -1.94
N ALA A 119 10.58 -8.79 -1.86
CA ALA A 119 9.89 -9.97 -2.40
C ALA A 119 8.58 -10.27 -1.65
N THR A 120 8.59 -10.20 -0.32
CA THR A 120 7.40 -10.40 0.51
C THR A 120 6.32 -9.37 0.22
N VAL A 121 6.72 -8.10 0.10
CA VAL A 121 5.80 -7.00 -0.18
C VAL A 121 5.25 -7.09 -1.60
N GLY A 122 6.10 -7.44 -2.57
CA GLY A 122 5.68 -7.69 -3.94
C GLY A 122 4.66 -8.82 -4.04
N GLU A 123 4.92 -9.95 -3.37
CA GLU A 123 3.97 -11.06 -3.29
C GLU A 123 2.63 -10.60 -2.71
N ILE A 124 2.63 -9.92 -1.56
CA ILE A 124 1.39 -9.38 -0.95
C ILE A 124 0.66 -8.42 -1.89
N ALA A 125 1.37 -7.51 -2.57
CA ALA A 125 0.77 -6.56 -3.49
C ALA A 125 0.04 -7.25 -4.66
N THR A 126 0.50 -8.44 -5.09
CA THR A 126 -0.20 -9.21 -6.13
C THR A 126 -1.61 -9.64 -5.72
N TYR A 127 -1.89 -9.82 -4.42
CA TYR A 127 -3.23 -10.13 -3.92
C TYR A 127 -4.18 -8.94 -4.02
N PHE A 128 -3.65 -7.72 -4.05
CA PHE A 128 -4.45 -6.51 -4.22
C PHE A 128 -4.67 -6.19 -5.69
N TRP A 129 -3.63 -6.26 -6.51
CA TRP A 129 -3.64 -5.66 -7.85
C TRP A 129 -3.24 -6.62 -8.98
N GLY A 130 -3.01 -7.89 -8.66
CA GLY A 130 -2.52 -8.87 -9.61
C GLY A 130 -1.11 -8.53 -10.13
N ARG A 131 -0.84 -8.89 -11.38
CA ARG A 131 0.47 -8.69 -12.01
C ARG A 131 0.65 -7.28 -12.62
N ARG A 132 0.23 -6.24 -11.91
CA ARG A 132 0.38 -4.84 -12.34
C ARG A 132 1.64 -4.23 -11.73
N ALA A 133 2.28 -3.35 -12.49
CA ALA A 133 3.42 -2.60 -11.98
C ALA A 133 2.96 -1.66 -10.87
N ALA A 134 3.73 -1.61 -9.78
CA ALA A 134 3.51 -0.67 -8.68
C ALA A 134 4.84 -0.15 -8.17
N GLN A 135 4.83 0.99 -7.51
CA GLN A 135 6.02 1.58 -6.92
C GLN A 135 6.05 1.27 -5.43
N MET A 136 7.20 0.81 -4.93
CA MET A 136 7.37 0.47 -3.53
C MET A 136 8.55 1.19 -2.89
N ARG A 137 8.38 1.57 -1.62
CA ARG A 137 9.46 1.99 -0.72
C ARG A 137 9.33 1.27 0.63
N ILE A 138 10.45 0.90 1.23
CA ILE A 138 10.50 0.36 2.60
C ILE A 138 11.18 1.39 3.49
N ALA A 139 10.42 2.02 4.39
CA ALA A 139 10.91 3.00 5.35
C ALA A 139 11.91 2.39 6.35
N GLN A 140 12.64 3.22 7.10
CA GLN A 140 13.56 2.69 8.12
C GLN A 140 12.79 2.08 9.29
N SER A 141 11.59 2.61 9.56
CA SER A 141 10.60 2.13 10.53
C SER A 141 10.16 0.68 10.29
N GLY A 142 10.41 0.15 9.10
CA GLY A 142 10.00 -1.18 8.68
C GLY A 142 8.61 -1.22 8.04
N LEU A 143 7.95 -0.07 7.88
CA LEU A 143 6.75 0.05 7.08
C LEU A 143 7.10 0.04 5.58
N ALA A 144 6.50 -0.88 4.83
CA ALA A 144 6.64 -0.93 3.38
C ALA A 144 5.40 -0.33 2.72
N HIS A 145 5.60 0.73 1.94
CA HIS A 145 4.56 1.42 1.19
C HIS A 145 4.61 0.97 -0.26
N VAL A 146 3.46 0.64 -0.82
CA VAL A 146 3.27 0.31 -2.22
C VAL A 146 2.14 1.16 -2.77
N VAL A 147 2.37 1.81 -3.91
CA VAL A 147 1.45 2.78 -4.48
C VAL A 147 1.33 2.61 -5.98
N VAL A 148 0.12 2.87 -6.49
CA VAL A 148 -0.20 2.83 -7.91
C VAL A 148 -1.41 3.73 -8.18
N GLY A 149 -1.43 4.43 -9.30
CA GLY A 149 -2.58 5.23 -9.69
C GLY A 149 -3.82 4.37 -9.97
N MET A 150 -4.99 5.00 -9.93
CA MET A 150 -6.26 4.28 -10.10
C MET A 150 -6.41 3.64 -11.49
N ASP A 151 -5.76 4.21 -12.51
CA ASP A 151 -5.71 3.71 -13.89
C ASP A 151 -4.45 2.86 -14.18
N TRP A 152 -3.79 2.37 -13.12
CA TRP A 152 -2.57 1.55 -13.18
C TRP A 152 -1.33 2.29 -13.67
N GLU A 153 -1.36 3.62 -13.60
CA GLU A 153 -0.24 4.48 -13.91
C GLU A 153 0.79 4.49 -12.78
N GLN A 154 2.05 4.66 -13.17
CA GLN A 154 3.12 4.96 -12.22
C GLN A 154 3.04 6.44 -11.86
N LEU A 155 3.29 6.75 -10.59
CA LEU A 155 3.35 8.11 -10.09
C LEU A 155 4.71 8.71 -10.37
N ASP A 156 4.75 10.02 -10.55
CA ASP A 156 6.02 10.71 -10.70
C ASP A 156 6.80 10.73 -9.36
N PRO A 157 8.14 10.85 -9.38
CA PRO A 157 8.92 10.85 -8.15
C PRO A 157 8.56 11.96 -7.15
N ARG A 158 8.03 13.11 -7.59
CA ARG A 158 7.63 14.22 -6.70
C ARG A 158 6.32 13.90 -5.98
N GLN A 159 5.37 13.30 -6.69
CA GLN A 159 4.13 12.74 -6.12
C GLN A 159 4.43 11.72 -5.02
N LEU A 160 5.36 10.81 -5.28
CA LEU A 160 5.78 9.79 -4.33
C LEU A 160 6.42 10.36 -3.05
N MET A 161 7.16 11.47 -3.16
CA MET A 161 7.81 12.09 -2.01
C MET A 161 6.84 12.77 -1.05
N ARG A 162 5.60 13.05 -1.47
CA ARG A 162 4.55 13.65 -0.61
C ARG A 162 3.68 12.63 0.12
N LEU A 163 3.79 11.35 -0.21
CA LEU A 163 3.00 10.26 0.41
C LEU A 163 3.57 9.75 1.74
N LEU A 164 4.67 10.34 2.23
CA LEU A 164 5.48 9.91 3.37
C LEU A 164 5.91 11.12 4.21
#